data_AF-A8UZV7-F1
#
_entry.id   AF-A8UZV7-F1
#
_cell.length_a   1.000
_cell.length_b   1.000
_cell.length_c   1.000
_cell.angle_alpha   90.00
_cell.angle_beta   90.00
_cell.angle_gamma   90.00
#
_symmetry.space_group_name_H-M   'P 1'
#
loop_
_entity.id
_entity.type
_entity.pdbx_description
1 polymer ?
#
loop_
_entity_poly.entity_id
_entity_poly.type
_entity_poly.pdbx_seq_one_letter_code
_entity_poly.pdbx_strand_id
1 'polypeptide(L)'
;MLDKVKRNGNIATLIAGEIGFNNINDLERANTLSKCDLLTEMVKEFDELQGIMGMHYALKQGEKEEVAKAIYEHYLPKTADDELPQTDIGSILALSDKLDTVISFLSIGEKPKGASDPFAVRRAAIGIVRILVEKGIDIDLKKLLKEIEKNAKKSEILAFAKINSNWETPFDENVIPEVLEFIKGRFISYMKDKGYSTDIINAVVSTDDYSLYNLYLKIKTIQQFKKSEDFNDVMTVFKRVGKIIPEKFESSFNQTLLGKDEEKQLYKQYLTTKENFENDIKNKDYKKALESLLKLKPYIDEFFDNVMVMVKDENIKNNRLSLLKMINDTFKKIADFTKITT
;
A
#
# COMPACT_ATOMS: atom_id res chain seq x y z
N MET A 1 17.48 -16.67 17.94
CA MET A 1 17.92 -15.37 17.39
C MET A 1 18.49 -15.49 15.98
N LEU A 2 19.43 -16.40 15.72
CA LEU A 2 20.00 -16.61 14.38
C LEU A 2 18.94 -16.83 13.30
N ASP A 3 17.91 -17.62 13.56
CA ASP A 3 16.84 -17.85 12.59
C ASP A 3 16.09 -16.56 12.23
N LYS A 4 15.80 -15.70 13.22
CA LYS A 4 15.17 -14.40 12.98
C LYS A 4 16.06 -13.50 12.12
N VAL A 5 17.38 -13.47 12.38
CA VAL A 5 18.34 -12.72 11.55
C VAL A 5 18.33 -13.23 10.10
N LYS A 6 18.25 -14.55 9.88
CA LYS A 6 18.14 -15.12 8.52
C LYS A 6 16.84 -14.71 7.84
N ARG A 7 15.70 -14.81 8.54
CA ARG A 7 14.39 -14.38 7.99
C ARG A 7 14.39 -12.90 7.61
N ASN A 8 14.85 -12.06 8.53
CA ASN A 8 14.95 -10.63 8.30
C ASN A 8 15.87 -10.31 7.12
N GLY A 9 17.01 -11.00 6.98
CA GLY A 9 17.90 -10.83 5.84
C GLY A 9 17.20 -11.10 4.51
N ASN A 10 16.46 -12.22 4.42
CA ASN A 10 15.74 -12.59 3.21
C ASN A 10 14.64 -11.58 2.83
N ILE A 11 13.84 -11.14 3.82
CA ILE A 11 12.81 -10.12 3.60
C ILE A 11 13.47 -8.78 3.21
N ALA A 12 14.57 -8.41 3.85
CA ALA A 12 15.32 -7.19 3.57
C ALA A 12 15.86 -7.17 2.13
N THR A 13 16.39 -8.29 1.63
CA THR A 13 16.85 -8.41 0.24
C THR A 13 15.71 -8.23 -0.75
N LEU A 14 14.52 -8.79 -0.47
CA LEU A 14 13.34 -8.58 -1.31
C LEU A 14 12.90 -7.11 -1.33
N ILE A 15 12.86 -6.47 -0.16
CA ILE A 15 12.55 -5.03 -0.02
C ILE A 15 13.57 -4.20 -0.81
N ALA A 16 14.87 -4.47 -0.63
CA ALA A 16 15.95 -3.78 -1.33
C ALA A 16 15.79 -3.88 -2.85
N GLY A 17 15.43 -5.07 -3.37
CA GLY A 17 15.15 -5.28 -4.78
C GLY A 17 13.96 -4.47 -5.31
N GLU A 18 12.85 -4.42 -4.57
CA GLU A 18 11.66 -3.66 -4.98
C GLU A 18 11.91 -2.14 -5.00
N ILE A 19 12.74 -1.63 -4.09
CA ILE A 19 13.04 -0.18 -4.02
C ILE A 19 14.31 0.22 -4.80
N GLY A 20 14.99 -0.73 -5.45
CA GLY A 20 16.22 -0.47 -6.21
C GLY A 20 17.43 -0.09 -5.35
N PHE A 21 17.50 -0.55 -4.10
CA PHE A 21 18.63 -0.30 -3.21
C PHE A 21 19.82 -1.21 -3.56
N ASN A 22 21.00 -0.62 -3.76
CA ASN A 22 22.15 -1.31 -4.36
C ASN A 22 23.25 -1.72 -3.37
N ASN A 23 23.30 -1.14 -2.16
CA ASN A 23 24.38 -1.43 -1.20
C ASN A 23 24.09 -2.70 -0.38
N ILE A 24 23.96 -3.83 -1.08
CA ILE A 24 23.55 -5.12 -0.50
C ILE A 24 24.58 -5.64 0.52
N ASN A 25 25.88 -5.44 0.28
CA ASN A 25 26.92 -5.92 1.19
C ASN A 25 26.80 -5.29 2.59
N ASP A 26 26.57 -3.97 2.66
CA ASP A 26 26.43 -3.29 3.96
C ASP A 26 25.08 -3.63 4.61
N LEU A 27 24.03 -3.85 3.83
CA LEU A 27 22.73 -4.34 4.32
C LEU A 27 22.86 -5.73 4.96
N GLU A 28 23.51 -6.67 4.28
CA GLU A 28 23.77 -8.01 4.80
C GLU A 28 24.66 -7.96 6.05
N ARG A 29 25.68 -7.10 6.05
CA ARG A 29 26.56 -6.90 7.21
C ARG A 29 25.78 -6.37 8.41
N ALA A 30 24.97 -5.33 8.22
CA ALA A 30 24.11 -4.78 9.27
C ALA A 30 23.12 -5.82 9.79
N ASN A 31 22.46 -6.58 8.90
CA ASN A 31 21.56 -7.66 9.30
C ASN A 31 22.28 -8.71 10.15
N THR A 32 23.47 -9.15 9.74
CA THR A 32 24.27 -10.16 10.45
C THR A 32 24.57 -9.73 11.88
N LEU A 33 24.86 -8.44 12.09
CA LEU A 33 25.21 -7.88 13.39
C LEU A 33 23.99 -7.44 14.23
N SER A 34 22.81 -7.29 13.60
CA SER A 34 21.62 -6.60 14.14
C SER A 34 21.09 -7.12 15.49
N LYS A 35 21.43 -8.34 15.89
CA LYS A 35 20.95 -8.98 17.12
C LYS A 35 22.07 -9.52 18.01
N CYS A 36 23.33 -9.19 17.73
CA CYS A 36 24.49 -9.73 18.45
C CYS A 36 24.61 -9.19 19.88
N ASP A 37 24.20 -7.95 20.09
CA ASP A 37 24.26 -7.26 21.39
C ASP A 37 23.36 -7.91 22.45
N LEU A 38 22.29 -8.58 22.05
CA LEU A 38 21.40 -9.35 22.92
C LEU A 38 22.09 -10.48 23.69
N LEU A 39 23.27 -10.91 23.25
CA LEU A 39 24.05 -11.93 23.95
C LEU A 39 24.99 -11.34 25.02
N THR A 40 25.10 -10.00 25.09
CA THR A 40 25.98 -9.34 26.04
C THR A 40 25.32 -9.18 27.40
N GLU A 41 26.10 -9.28 28.48
CA GLU A 41 25.60 -9.10 29.84
C GLU A 41 24.95 -7.73 30.04
N MET A 42 25.51 -6.68 29.42
CA MET A 42 24.95 -5.33 29.51
C MET A 42 23.50 -5.25 29.01
N VAL A 43 23.15 -5.92 27.90
CA VAL A 43 21.78 -5.91 27.37
C VAL A 43 20.86 -6.88 28.13
N LYS A 44 21.41 -7.94 28.74
CA LYS A 44 20.64 -8.82 29.63
C LYS A 44 20.24 -8.11 30.92
N GLU A 45 21.10 -7.23 31.45
CA GLU A 45 20.84 -6.43 32.64
C GLU A 45 19.97 -5.19 32.34
N PHE A 46 20.15 -4.58 31.16
CA PHE A 46 19.48 -3.35 30.73
C PHE A 46 18.89 -3.52 29.32
N ASP A 47 17.64 -3.95 29.24
CA ASP A 47 16.97 -4.25 27.96
C ASP A 47 16.74 -3.00 27.10
N GLU A 48 16.67 -1.83 27.72
CA GLU A 48 16.56 -0.52 27.06
C GLU A 48 17.77 -0.20 26.18
N LEU A 49 18.93 -0.80 26.47
CA LEU A 49 20.19 -0.60 25.73
C LEU A 49 20.32 -1.45 24.46
N GLN A 50 19.31 -2.29 24.17
CA GLN A 50 19.24 -3.06 22.94
C GLN A 50 19.29 -2.15 21.70
N GLY A 51 20.10 -2.56 20.71
CA GLY A 51 20.42 -1.83 19.48
C GLY A 51 21.47 -0.75 19.70
N ILE A 52 21.38 0.01 20.81
CA ILE A 52 22.32 1.09 21.16
C ILE A 52 23.71 0.51 21.40
N MET A 53 23.81 -0.54 22.22
CA MET A 53 25.10 -1.18 22.48
C MET A 53 25.63 -1.88 21.25
N GLY A 54 24.77 -2.52 20.45
CA GLY A 54 25.15 -3.10 19.17
C GLY A 54 25.83 -2.10 18.23
N MET A 55 25.25 -0.90 18.09
CA MET A 55 25.83 0.20 17.32
C MET A 55 27.21 0.61 17.88
N HIS A 56 27.33 0.84 19.18
CA HIS A 56 28.61 1.25 19.79
C HIS A 56 29.71 0.17 19.66
N TYR A 57 29.35 -1.11 19.82
CA TYR A 57 30.29 -2.21 19.61
C TYR A 57 30.75 -2.27 18.16
N ALA A 58 29.83 -2.17 17.20
CA ALA A 58 30.16 -2.17 15.77
C ALA A 58 31.10 -1.02 15.40
N LEU A 59 30.82 0.21 15.86
CA LEU A 59 31.70 1.37 15.65
C LEU A 59 33.10 1.14 16.22
N LYS A 60 33.19 0.61 17.44
CA LYS A 60 34.47 0.33 18.10
C LYS A 60 35.26 -0.80 17.40
N GLN A 61 34.57 -1.71 16.73
CA GLN A 61 35.16 -2.79 15.93
C GLN A 61 35.54 -2.35 14.50
N GLY A 62 35.30 -1.09 14.13
CA GLY A 62 35.67 -0.54 12.83
C GLY A 62 34.66 -0.80 11.72
N GLU A 63 33.43 -1.18 12.06
CA GLU A 63 32.34 -1.22 11.07
C GLU A 63 32.05 0.17 10.52
N LYS A 64 31.51 0.23 9.30
CA LYS A 64 31.06 1.48 8.69
C LYS A 64 29.97 2.12 9.55
N GLU A 65 29.95 3.46 9.59
CA GLU A 65 28.98 4.20 10.40
C GLU A 65 27.52 3.87 10.03
N GLU A 66 27.22 3.73 8.74
CA GLU A 66 25.87 3.39 8.27
C GLU A 66 25.44 1.98 8.71
N VAL A 67 26.35 1.01 8.66
CA VAL A 67 26.13 -0.36 9.16
C VAL A 67 25.85 -0.34 10.67
N ALA A 68 26.67 0.39 11.43
CA ALA A 68 26.52 0.48 12.87
C ALA A 68 25.20 1.17 13.26
N LYS A 69 24.85 2.28 12.61
CA LYS A 69 23.57 2.98 12.83
C LYS A 69 22.39 2.06 12.53
N ALA A 70 22.45 1.29 11.44
CA ALA A 70 21.38 0.37 11.08
C ALA A 70 21.10 -0.72 12.14
N ILE A 71 22.11 -1.14 12.93
CA ILE A 71 21.96 -2.06 14.07
C ILE A 71 21.12 -1.45 15.20
N TYR A 72 21.11 -0.13 15.34
CA TYR A 72 20.20 0.54 16.25
C TYR A 72 18.84 0.80 15.59
N GLU A 73 18.88 1.33 14.37
CA GLU A 73 17.71 1.82 13.67
C GLU A 73 16.71 0.73 13.27
N HIS A 74 17.09 -0.54 13.10
CA HIS A 74 16.12 -1.59 12.75
C HIS A 74 15.07 -1.83 13.84
N TYR A 75 15.34 -1.40 15.08
CA TYR A 75 14.34 -1.40 16.14
C TYR A 75 13.30 -0.29 15.99
N LEU A 76 13.65 0.81 15.32
CA LEU A 76 12.79 1.99 15.18
C LEU A 76 11.68 1.80 14.13
N PRO A 77 10.53 2.48 14.30
CA PRO A 77 10.06 3.05 15.56
C PRO A 77 9.65 1.91 16.52
N LYS A 78 9.89 2.06 17.84
CA LYS A 78 9.43 1.10 18.86
C LYS A 78 7.99 1.43 19.29
N THR A 79 7.62 2.70 19.31
CA THR A 79 6.28 3.22 19.62
C THR A 79 5.67 4.01 18.46
N ALA A 80 4.40 4.40 18.58
CA ALA A 80 3.70 5.17 17.54
C ALA A 80 4.28 6.57 17.33
N ASP A 81 4.94 7.15 18.34
CA ASP A 81 5.46 8.53 18.33
C ASP A 81 7.00 8.60 18.24
N ASP A 82 7.67 7.45 18.20
CA ASP A 82 9.13 7.38 18.12
C ASP A 82 9.68 7.96 16.81
N GLU A 83 10.97 8.26 16.83
CA GLU A 83 11.75 8.57 15.63
C GLU A 83 11.75 7.39 14.64
N LEU A 84 11.92 7.73 13.36
CA LEU A 84 12.09 6.75 12.29
C LEU A 84 13.57 6.51 12.00
N PRO A 85 13.92 5.35 11.41
CA PRO A 85 15.25 5.12 10.87
C PRO A 85 15.69 6.26 9.94
N GLN A 86 16.90 6.77 10.13
CA GLN A 86 17.45 7.83 9.28
C GLN A 86 18.12 7.25 8.05
N THR A 87 18.86 6.14 8.20
CA THR A 87 19.55 5.48 7.09
C THR A 87 18.60 4.62 6.25
N ASP A 88 18.97 4.39 4.99
CA ASP A 88 18.22 3.50 4.10
C ASP A 88 18.33 2.05 4.57
N ILE A 89 19.54 1.62 4.98
CA ILE A 89 19.78 0.28 5.55
C ILE A 89 18.90 0.07 6.79
N GLY A 90 18.89 1.03 7.71
CA GLY A 90 18.05 0.98 8.90
C GLY A 90 16.57 0.91 8.57
N SER A 91 16.10 1.66 7.57
CA SER A 91 14.71 1.65 7.10
C SER A 91 14.32 0.27 6.54
N ILE A 92 15.16 -0.33 5.71
CA ILE A 92 14.94 -1.65 5.12
C ILE A 92 14.91 -2.73 6.20
N LEU A 93 15.87 -2.73 7.12
CA LEU A 93 15.93 -3.72 8.20
C LEU A 93 14.79 -3.56 9.20
N ALA A 94 14.39 -2.31 9.49
CA ALA A 94 13.23 -2.04 10.34
C ALA A 94 11.93 -2.57 9.74
N LEU A 95 11.70 -2.30 8.45
CA LEU A 95 10.55 -2.86 7.73
C LEU A 95 10.57 -4.37 7.76
N SER A 96 11.73 -4.97 7.49
CA SER A 96 11.92 -6.40 7.48
C SER A 96 11.60 -7.06 8.83
N ASP A 97 12.18 -6.58 9.95
CA ASP A 97 11.93 -7.14 11.29
C ASP A 97 10.47 -7.01 11.72
N LYS A 98 9.83 -5.90 11.35
CA LYS A 98 8.42 -5.65 11.67
C LYS A 98 7.49 -6.51 10.81
N LEU A 99 7.78 -6.68 9.52
CA LEU A 99 7.04 -7.58 8.64
C LEU A 99 7.18 -9.03 9.11
N ASP A 100 8.39 -9.49 9.45
CA ASP A 100 8.62 -10.82 10.02
C ASP A 100 7.75 -11.06 11.25
N THR A 101 7.70 -10.07 12.15
CA THR A 101 6.91 -10.15 13.38
C THR A 101 5.41 -10.23 13.06
N VAL A 102 4.88 -9.34 12.21
CA VAL A 102 3.45 -9.35 11.86
C VAL A 102 3.06 -10.65 11.17
N ILE A 103 3.85 -11.10 10.18
CA ILE A 103 3.59 -12.35 9.44
C ILE A 103 3.63 -13.54 10.40
N SER A 104 4.70 -13.68 11.18
CA SER A 104 4.93 -14.84 12.04
C SER A 104 3.81 -15.04 13.06
N PHE A 105 3.36 -13.96 13.73
CA PHE A 105 2.32 -14.07 14.76
C PHE A 105 0.92 -14.26 14.17
N LEU A 106 0.60 -13.60 13.05
CA LEU A 106 -0.70 -13.82 12.40
C LEU A 106 -0.80 -15.22 11.80
N SER A 107 0.30 -15.77 11.25
CA SER A 107 0.37 -17.14 10.74
C SER A 107 0.06 -18.23 11.77
N ILE A 108 0.28 -17.97 13.06
CA ILE A 108 -0.04 -18.91 14.14
C ILE A 108 -1.36 -18.56 14.86
N GLY A 109 -2.12 -17.59 14.35
CA GLY A 109 -3.40 -17.16 14.92
C GLY A 109 -3.30 -16.26 16.16
N GLU A 110 -2.10 -15.81 16.52
CA GLU A 110 -1.84 -14.92 17.67
C GLU A 110 -2.16 -13.45 17.34
N LYS A 111 -3.45 -13.19 17.13
CA LYS A 111 -3.95 -11.84 16.86
C LYS A 111 -4.09 -11.04 18.16
N PRO A 112 -3.60 -9.79 18.22
CA PRO A 112 -3.79 -8.91 19.38
C PRO A 112 -5.29 -8.71 19.69
N LYS A 113 -5.70 -9.00 20.94
CA LYS A 113 -7.09 -8.87 21.40
C LYS A 113 -7.28 -7.62 22.25
N GLY A 114 -8.31 -6.83 21.93
CA GLY A 114 -8.67 -5.63 22.68
C GLY A 114 -7.53 -4.60 22.77
N ALA A 115 -7.22 -4.16 23.99
CA ALA A 115 -6.17 -3.18 24.26
C ALA A 115 -4.77 -3.80 24.50
N SER A 116 -4.63 -5.13 24.53
CA SER A 116 -3.35 -5.80 24.81
C SER A 116 -2.52 -6.06 23.55
N ASP A 117 -1.20 -5.83 23.61
CA ASP A 117 -0.22 -6.13 22.53
C ASP A 117 1.03 -6.83 23.09
N PRO A 118 0.89 -8.05 23.66
CA PRO A 118 1.98 -8.71 24.40
C PRO A 118 3.20 -8.99 23.52
N PHE A 119 2.98 -9.26 22.24
CA PHE A 119 4.03 -9.56 21.26
C PHE A 119 4.38 -8.38 20.34
N ALA A 120 3.93 -7.17 20.68
CA ALA A 120 4.19 -5.95 19.92
C ALA A 120 3.73 -5.98 18.44
N VAL A 121 2.78 -6.82 18.06
CA VAL A 121 2.31 -7.00 16.68
C VAL A 121 1.58 -5.74 16.19
N ARG A 122 0.76 -5.11 17.05
CA ARG A 122 0.12 -3.82 16.69
C ARG A 122 1.17 -2.72 16.54
N ARG A 123 2.17 -2.67 17.43
CA ARG A 123 3.30 -1.73 17.35
C ARG A 123 4.15 -1.94 16.10
N ALA A 124 4.41 -3.18 15.71
CA ALA A 124 5.14 -3.50 14.48
C ALA A 124 4.35 -3.04 13.24
N ALA A 125 3.04 -3.30 13.18
CA ALA A 125 2.21 -2.90 12.05
C ALA A 125 2.10 -1.37 11.90
N ILE A 126 1.96 -0.60 12.99
CA ILE A 126 2.02 0.87 12.90
C ILE A 126 3.42 1.35 12.48
N GLY A 127 4.49 0.69 12.93
CA GLY A 127 5.84 0.99 12.48
C GLY A 127 6.04 0.79 10.98
N ILE A 128 5.49 -0.29 10.41
CA ILE A 128 5.48 -0.51 8.94
C ILE A 128 4.77 0.64 8.23
N VAL A 129 3.57 1.00 8.69
CA VAL A 129 2.77 2.11 8.12
C VAL A 129 3.59 3.40 8.12
N ARG A 130 4.17 3.77 9.26
CA ARG A 130 4.94 5.02 9.40
C ARG A 130 6.17 5.03 8.52
N ILE A 131 6.95 3.94 8.49
CA ILE A 131 8.13 3.86 7.64
C ILE A 131 7.74 3.99 6.16
N LEU A 132 6.74 3.23 5.69
CA LEU A 132 6.32 3.31 4.27
C LEU A 132 5.80 4.70 3.88
N VAL A 133 4.97 5.31 4.73
CA VAL A 133 4.32 6.58 4.43
C VAL A 133 5.26 7.77 4.60
N GLU A 134 5.93 7.88 5.75
CA GLU A 134 6.73 9.07 6.10
C GLU A 134 8.09 9.09 5.38
N LYS A 135 8.68 7.92 5.10
CA LYS A 135 9.92 7.84 4.28
C LYS A 135 9.63 7.80 2.78
N GLY A 136 8.36 7.77 2.38
CA GLY A 136 7.96 7.75 0.97
C GLY A 136 8.35 6.48 0.22
N ILE A 137 8.38 5.35 0.91
CA ILE A 137 8.76 4.06 0.34
C ILE A 137 7.54 3.44 -0.36
N ASP A 138 7.60 3.39 -1.69
CA ASP A 138 6.54 2.82 -2.52
C ASP A 138 6.77 1.33 -2.77
N ILE A 139 6.01 0.51 -2.04
CA ILE A 139 6.04 -0.95 -2.18
C ILE A 139 4.60 -1.46 -2.25
N ASP A 140 4.31 -2.28 -3.26
CA ASP A 140 3.10 -3.09 -3.28
C ASP A 140 3.23 -4.24 -2.25
N LEU A 141 2.58 -4.08 -1.11
CA LEU A 141 2.65 -5.06 -0.02
C LEU A 141 2.10 -6.42 -0.43
N LYS A 142 1.08 -6.49 -1.31
CA LYS A 142 0.51 -7.77 -1.74
C LYS A 142 1.51 -8.52 -2.62
N LYS A 143 2.18 -7.83 -3.53
CA LYS A 143 3.26 -8.42 -4.33
C LYS A 143 4.44 -8.86 -3.46
N LEU A 144 4.89 -8.00 -2.53
CA LEU A 144 5.99 -8.34 -1.61
C LEU A 144 5.66 -9.58 -0.77
N LEU A 145 4.48 -9.65 -0.17
CA LEU A 145 4.05 -10.79 0.65
C LEU A 145 3.99 -12.10 -0.16
N LYS A 146 3.54 -12.05 -1.42
CA LYS A 146 3.58 -13.22 -2.32
C LYS A 146 5.00 -13.68 -2.63
N GLU A 147 5.93 -12.75 -2.85
CA GLU A 147 7.34 -13.12 -3.03
C GLU A 147 7.96 -13.65 -1.74
N ILE A 148 7.61 -13.12 -0.57
CA ILE A 148 8.01 -13.68 0.72
C ILE A 148 7.49 -15.12 0.87
N GLU A 149 6.22 -15.39 0.56
CA GLU A 149 5.63 -16.72 0.62
C GLU A 149 6.38 -17.73 -0.27
N LYS A 150 6.63 -17.34 -1.52
CA LYS A 150 7.35 -18.14 -2.51
C LYS A 150 8.79 -18.45 -2.08
N ASN A 151 9.48 -17.50 -1.45
CA ASN A 151 10.83 -17.73 -0.92
C ASN A 151 10.79 -18.53 0.38
N ALA A 152 9.80 -18.33 1.26
CA ALA A 152 9.64 -19.12 2.49
C ALA A 152 9.49 -20.62 2.21
N LYS A 153 8.78 -20.99 1.14
CA LYS A 153 8.65 -22.37 0.64
C LYS A 153 9.96 -23.00 0.18
N LYS A 154 10.98 -22.21 -0.18
CA LYS A 154 12.27 -22.69 -0.70
C LYS A 154 13.36 -22.89 0.35
N SER A 155 13.27 -22.22 1.50
CA SER A 155 14.43 -22.06 2.39
C SER A 155 14.14 -22.26 3.89
N GLU A 156 13.10 -23.01 4.25
CA GLU A 156 12.77 -23.34 5.66
C GLU A 156 12.72 -22.11 6.59
N ILE A 157 12.33 -20.95 6.06
CA ILE A 157 12.55 -19.66 6.70
C ILE A 157 11.68 -19.49 7.95
N LEU A 158 10.44 -19.98 7.97
CA LEU A 158 9.44 -19.72 9.04
C LEU A 158 9.43 -20.77 10.17
N ALA A 159 10.58 -21.18 10.68
CA ALA A 159 10.70 -22.27 11.67
C ALA A 159 9.86 -22.08 12.97
N PHE A 160 9.48 -20.86 13.37
CA PHE A 160 8.64 -20.63 14.56
C PHE A 160 7.19 -21.09 14.41
N ALA A 161 6.76 -21.33 13.18
CA ALA A 161 5.40 -21.72 12.86
C ALA A 161 5.24 -23.27 12.80
N LYS A 162 6.32 -24.03 13.00
CA LYS A 162 6.32 -25.51 13.07
C LYS A 162 5.75 -26.05 14.41
N ILE A 163 4.50 -25.74 14.75
CA ILE A 163 3.84 -26.24 15.98
C ILE A 163 3.04 -27.52 15.75
N ASN A 164 2.71 -27.89 14.51
CA ASN A 164 2.00 -29.14 14.22
C ASN A 164 2.93 -30.22 13.64
N SER A 165 2.72 -31.45 14.08
CA SER A 165 3.50 -32.67 13.80
C SER A 165 3.67 -33.04 12.31
N ASN A 166 3.13 -32.25 11.38
CA ASN A 166 3.07 -32.53 9.94
C ASN A 166 3.93 -31.61 9.06
N TRP A 167 4.83 -30.78 9.61
CA TRP A 167 5.81 -30.00 8.83
C TRP A 167 5.22 -29.05 7.77
N GLU A 168 3.97 -28.61 7.88
CA GLU A 168 3.36 -27.65 6.94
C GLU A 168 3.71 -26.20 7.32
N THR A 169 3.99 -25.36 6.31
CA THR A 169 4.25 -23.93 6.46
C THR A 169 2.95 -23.17 6.79
N PRO A 170 2.84 -22.46 7.93
CA PRO A 170 1.62 -21.73 8.31
C PRO A 170 1.48 -20.35 7.67
N PHE A 171 2.35 -20.00 6.73
CA PHE A 171 2.16 -18.85 5.86
C PHE A 171 1.80 -19.38 4.48
N ASP A 172 0.50 -19.41 4.22
CA ASP A 172 -0.11 -19.83 2.98
C ASP A 172 -0.87 -18.66 2.33
N GLU A 173 -1.52 -18.92 1.20
CA GLU A 173 -2.32 -17.92 0.49
C GLU A 173 -3.47 -17.34 1.35
N ASN A 174 -3.88 -18.01 2.42
CA ASN A 174 -4.95 -17.55 3.31
C ASN A 174 -4.46 -16.51 4.33
N VAL A 175 -3.18 -16.53 4.71
CA VAL A 175 -2.62 -15.56 5.68
C VAL A 175 -2.29 -14.21 5.03
N ILE A 176 -1.96 -14.17 3.73
CA ILE A 176 -1.65 -12.91 3.04
C ILE A 176 -2.80 -11.88 3.15
N PRO A 177 -4.06 -12.23 2.84
CA PRO A 177 -5.20 -11.32 3.04
C PRO A 177 -5.31 -10.82 4.48
N GLU A 178 -5.02 -11.67 5.47
CA GLU A 178 -5.08 -11.30 6.87
C GLU A 178 -4.02 -10.26 7.25
N VAL A 179 -2.77 -10.46 6.82
CA VAL A 179 -1.67 -9.50 7.05
C VAL A 179 -1.99 -8.16 6.39
N LEU A 180 -2.48 -8.19 5.15
CA LEU A 180 -2.86 -6.99 4.42
C LEU A 180 -3.97 -6.21 5.12
N GLU A 181 -5.06 -6.88 5.53
CA GLU A 181 -6.17 -6.24 6.26
C GLU A 181 -5.72 -5.72 7.63
N PHE A 182 -4.83 -6.42 8.32
CA PHE A 182 -4.29 -5.97 9.60
C PHE A 182 -3.47 -4.68 9.46
N ILE A 183 -2.55 -4.62 8.50
CA ILE A 183 -1.74 -3.43 8.21
C ILE A 183 -2.64 -2.28 7.70
N LYS A 184 -3.58 -2.57 6.79
CA LYS A 184 -4.55 -1.60 6.27
C LYS A 184 -5.41 -0.99 7.37
N GLY A 185 -5.85 -1.79 8.35
CA GLY A 185 -6.53 -1.29 9.53
C GLY A 185 -5.69 -0.29 10.32
N ARG A 186 -4.38 -0.53 10.49
CA ARG A 186 -3.47 0.42 11.13
C ARG A 186 -3.27 1.68 10.29
N PHE A 187 -3.16 1.54 8.97
CA PHE A 187 -3.07 2.68 8.05
C PHE A 187 -4.30 3.59 8.16
N ILE A 188 -5.51 3.03 8.21
CA ILE A 188 -6.75 3.80 8.39
C ILE A 188 -6.72 4.58 9.71
N SER A 189 -6.37 3.94 10.83
CA SER A 189 -6.24 4.63 12.12
C SER A 189 -5.22 5.77 12.06
N TYR A 190 -4.03 5.49 11.52
CA TYR A 190 -2.96 6.47 11.39
C TYR A 190 -3.37 7.68 10.54
N MET A 191 -4.07 7.48 9.42
CA MET A 191 -4.60 8.58 8.60
C MET A 191 -5.65 9.42 9.34
N LYS A 192 -6.51 8.79 10.15
CA LYS A 192 -7.49 9.51 10.99
C LYS A 192 -6.79 10.35 12.05
N ASP A 193 -5.77 9.80 12.70
CA ASP A 193 -5.00 10.51 13.73
C ASP A 193 -4.23 11.71 13.14
N LYS A 194 -3.84 11.63 11.85
CA LYS A 194 -3.28 12.76 11.08
C LYS A 194 -4.33 13.79 10.62
N GLY A 195 -5.62 13.59 10.92
CA GLY A 195 -6.68 14.55 10.63
C GLY A 195 -7.31 14.44 9.24
N TYR A 196 -7.07 13.35 8.50
CA TYR A 196 -7.73 13.13 7.21
C TYR A 196 -9.18 12.69 7.39
N SER A 197 -10.05 13.12 6.47
CA SER A 197 -11.48 12.83 6.54
C SER A 197 -11.78 11.35 6.32
N THR A 198 -12.67 10.78 7.15
CA THR A 198 -12.95 9.33 7.15
C THR A 198 -13.57 8.85 5.83
N ASP A 199 -14.41 9.68 5.21
CA ASP A 199 -15.00 9.42 3.88
C ASP A 199 -13.92 9.28 2.79
N ILE A 200 -12.94 10.20 2.76
CA ILE A 200 -11.81 10.19 1.82
C ILE A 200 -10.90 8.99 2.06
N ILE A 201 -10.57 8.69 3.33
CA ILE A 201 -9.77 7.50 3.67
C ILE A 201 -10.45 6.25 3.14
N ASN A 202 -11.74 6.06 3.43
CA ASN A 202 -12.49 4.89 3.00
C ASN A 202 -12.64 4.81 1.48
N ALA A 203 -12.78 5.94 0.80
CA ALA A 203 -12.85 6.01 -0.66
C ALA A 203 -11.56 5.50 -1.33
N VAL A 204 -10.41 5.94 -0.83
CA VAL A 204 -9.10 5.55 -1.38
C VAL A 204 -8.73 4.12 -1.01
N VAL A 205 -8.92 3.73 0.26
CA VAL A 205 -8.52 2.42 0.79
C VAL A 205 -9.36 1.27 0.24
N SER A 206 -10.52 1.55 -0.36
CA SER A 206 -11.31 0.52 -1.07
C SER A 206 -10.87 0.24 -2.51
N THR A 207 -9.87 0.96 -3.03
CA THR A 207 -9.25 0.63 -4.32
C THR A 207 -8.34 -0.59 -4.16
N ASP A 208 -8.08 -1.31 -5.26
CA ASP A 208 -7.17 -2.47 -5.30
C ASP A 208 -5.70 -2.00 -5.40
N ASP A 209 -5.28 -1.14 -4.46
CA ASP A 209 -3.93 -0.62 -4.34
C ASP A 209 -3.38 -0.95 -2.95
N TYR A 210 -2.25 -1.65 -2.91
CA TYR A 210 -1.61 -2.13 -1.68
C TYR A 210 -0.32 -1.39 -1.35
N SER A 211 -0.02 -0.28 -2.05
CA SER A 211 1.03 0.65 -1.67
C SER A 211 0.48 1.70 -0.71
N LEU A 212 0.87 1.62 0.56
CA LEU A 212 0.44 2.58 1.58
C LEU A 212 0.88 4.01 1.25
N TYR A 213 2.04 4.17 0.62
CA TYR A 213 2.52 5.50 0.21
C TYR A 213 1.66 6.08 -0.91
N ASN A 214 1.30 5.28 -1.93
CA ASN A 214 0.40 5.73 -2.99
C ASN A 214 -1.01 6.05 -2.45
N LEU A 215 -1.54 5.22 -1.55
CA LEU A 215 -2.80 5.51 -0.85
C LEU A 215 -2.72 6.82 -0.06
N TYR A 216 -1.61 7.08 0.63
CA TYR A 216 -1.39 8.35 1.34
C TYR A 216 -1.39 9.55 0.39
N LEU A 217 -0.67 9.47 -0.73
CA LEU A 217 -0.62 10.55 -1.72
C LEU A 217 -2.00 10.83 -2.32
N LYS A 218 -2.79 9.78 -2.62
CA LYS A 218 -4.18 9.90 -3.08
C LYS A 218 -5.06 10.58 -2.02
N ILE A 219 -5.02 10.13 -0.76
CA ILE A 219 -5.79 10.73 0.35
C ILE A 219 -5.45 12.22 0.50
N LYS A 220 -4.16 12.54 0.55
CA LYS A 220 -3.68 13.92 0.66
C LYS A 220 -4.15 14.78 -0.51
N THR A 221 -4.04 14.26 -1.73
CA THR A 221 -4.46 14.97 -2.93
C THR A 221 -5.95 15.24 -2.93
N ILE A 222 -6.79 14.23 -2.65
CA ILE A 222 -8.25 14.38 -2.64
C ILE A 222 -8.69 15.34 -1.52
N GLN A 223 -8.08 15.26 -0.33
CA GLN A 223 -8.39 16.20 0.77
C GLN A 223 -8.06 17.65 0.40
N GLN A 224 -6.97 17.88 -0.33
CA GLN A 224 -6.62 19.22 -0.83
C GLN A 224 -7.56 19.64 -1.96
N PHE A 225 -7.83 18.73 -2.90
CA PHE A 225 -8.68 18.97 -4.06
C PHE A 225 -10.15 19.23 -3.66
N LYS A 226 -10.63 18.65 -2.56
CA LYS A 226 -11.96 18.91 -1.97
C LYS A 226 -12.21 20.39 -1.65
N LYS A 227 -11.16 21.21 -1.53
CA LYS A 227 -11.26 22.66 -1.30
C LYS A 227 -11.38 23.48 -2.58
N SER A 228 -11.19 22.87 -3.76
CA SER A 228 -11.31 23.54 -5.05
C SER A 228 -12.77 23.67 -5.49
N GLU A 229 -13.05 24.68 -6.30
CA GLU A 229 -14.37 24.86 -6.94
C GLU A 229 -14.70 23.67 -7.86
N ASP A 230 -13.67 23.09 -8.49
CA ASP A 230 -13.77 21.97 -9.42
C ASP A 230 -14.16 20.62 -8.77
N PHE A 231 -14.07 20.51 -7.44
CA PHE A 231 -14.37 19.25 -6.76
C PHE A 231 -15.81 18.79 -6.97
N ASN A 232 -16.74 19.74 -6.93
CA ASN A 232 -18.17 19.45 -7.14
C ASN A 232 -18.43 18.97 -8.57
N ASP A 233 -17.68 19.47 -9.54
CA ASP A 233 -17.78 19.03 -10.92
C ASP A 233 -17.28 17.60 -11.10
N VAL A 234 -16.13 17.24 -10.51
CA VAL A 234 -15.65 15.84 -10.48
C VAL A 234 -16.70 14.91 -9.87
N MET A 235 -17.25 15.29 -8.71
CA MET A 235 -18.26 14.49 -8.01
C MET A 235 -19.54 14.35 -8.82
N THR A 236 -19.97 15.41 -9.51
CA THR A 236 -21.17 15.41 -10.36
C THR A 236 -21.00 14.47 -11.53
N VAL A 237 -19.88 14.57 -12.24
CA VAL A 237 -19.53 13.68 -13.35
C VAL A 237 -19.51 12.23 -12.90
N PHE A 238 -18.77 11.93 -11.83
CA PHE A 238 -18.66 10.57 -11.31
C PHE A 238 -20.02 9.99 -10.90
N LYS A 239 -20.83 10.75 -10.14
CA LYS A 239 -22.17 10.29 -9.71
C LYS A 239 -23.10 10.06 -10.91
N ARG A 240 -23.04 10.92 -11.94
CA ARG A 240 -23.87 10.80 -13.16
C ARG A 240 -23.52 9.51 -13.92
N VAL A 241 -22.23 9.23 -14.10
CA VAL A 241 -21.75 8.03 -14.79
C VAL A 241 -21.99 6.76 -13.95
N GLY A 242 -21.71 6.80 -12.65
CA GLY A 242 -21.83 5.63 -11.76
C GLY A 242 -23.28 5.16 -11.55
N LYS A 243 -24.23 6.10 -11.41
CA LYS A 243 -25.64 5.77 -11.05
C LYS A 243 -26.37 4.94 -12.10
N ILE A 244 -26.02 5.10 -13.38
CA ILE A 244 -26.72 4.41 -14.48
C ILE A 244 -26.18 3.00 -14.75
N ILE A 245 -25.00 2.68 -14.23
CA ILE A 245 -24.35 1.38 -14.43
C ILE A 245 -24.91 0.38 -13.41
N PRO A 246 -25.50 -0.75 -13.86
CA PRO A 246 -25.93 -1.81 -12.94
C PRO A 246 -24.75 -2.43 -12.19
N GLU A 247 -24.92 -2.81 -10.92
CA GLU A 247 -23.83 -3.32 -10.06
C GLU A 247 -23.07 -4.51 -10.65
N LYS A 248 -23.78 -5.45 -11.28
CA LYS A 248 -23.22 -6.67 -11.89
C LYS A 248 -23.04 -6.56 -13.40
N PHE A 249 -22.95 -5.35 -13.94
CA PHE A 249 -22.78 -5.15 -15.38
C PHE A 249 -21.37 -5.53 -15.83
N GLU A 250 -21.28 -6.46 -16.78
CA GLU A 250 -20.04 -6.82 -17.46
C GLU A 250 -19.85 -5.94 -18.69
N SER A 251 -18.69 -5.28 -18.78
CA SER A 251 -18.39 -4.36 -19.87
C SER A 251 -17.96 -5.14 -21.11
N SER A 252 -18.60 -4.87 -22.25
CA SER A 252 -18.24 -5.39 -23.57
C SER A 252 -18.36 -4.26 -24.59
N PHE A 253 -17.36 -3.38 -24.59
CA PHE A 253 -17.33 -2.22 -25.48
C PHE A 253 -16.94 -2.61 -26.90
N ASN A 254 -17.68 -2.10 -27.88
CA ASN A 254 -17.38 -2.22 -29.31
C ASN A 254 -17.53 -0.86 -30.00
N GLN A 255 -16.41 -0.33 -30.50
CA GLN A 255 -16.36 0.95 -31.18
C GLN A 255 -17.25 1.01 -32.44
N THR A 256 -17.51 -0.10 -33.12
CA THR A 256 -18.35 -0.11 -34.35
C THR A 256 -19.83 0.12 -34.06
N LEU A 257 -20.26 -0.06 -32.80
CA LEU A 257 -21.62 0.18 -32.34
C LEU A 257 -21.86 1.64 -31.89
N LEU A 258 -20.87 2.53 -32.03
CA LEU A 258 -21.04 3.96 -31.81
C LEU A 258 -21.81 4.57 -32.97
N GLY A 259 -23.08 4.91 -32.73
CA GLY A 259 -23.98 5.44 -33.76
C GLY A 259 -23.91 6.95 -33.85
N LYS A 260 -24.27 7.60 -32.74
CA LYS A 260 -24.39 9.06 -32.67
C LYS A 260 -23.03 9.75 -32.53
N ASP A 261 -22.96 11.01 -32.94
CA ASP A 261 -21.71 11.76 -32.94
C ASP A 261 -21.25 12.12 -31.52
N GLU A 262 -22.16 12.33 -30.59
CA GLU A 262 -21.86 12.58 -29.17
C GLU A 262 -21.18 11.36 -28.51
N GLU A 263 -21.58 10.14 -28.90
CA GLU A 263 -20.94 8.91 -28.44
C GLU A 263 -19.49 8.81 -28.94
N LYS A 264 -19.28 9.13 -30.23
CA LYS A 264 -17.96 9.13 -30.86
C LYS A 264 -17.05 10.20 -30.26
N GLN A 265 -17.60 11.40 -30.01
CA GLN A 265 -16.87 12.51 -29.39
C GLN A 265 -16.46 12.16 -27.96
N LEU A 266 -17.39 11.64 -27.13
CA LEU A 266 -17.09 11.20 -25.77
C LEU A 266 -16.01 10.11 -25.77
N TYR A 267 -16.13 9.10 -26.63
CA TYR A 267 -15.13 8.04 -26.71
C TYR A 267 -13.76 8.56 -27.14
N LYS A 268 -13.69 9.42 -28.15
CA LYS A 268 -12.43 10.05 -28.60
C LYS A 268 -11.78 10.85 -27.48
N GLN A 269 -12.55 11.70 -26.80
CA GLN A 269 -12.04 12.48 -25.68
C GLN A 269 -11.60 11.59 -24.51
N TYR A 270 -12.34 10.52 -24.24
CA TYR A 270 -11.99 9.54 -23.22
C TYR A 270 -10.64 8.88 -23.51
N LEU A 271 -10.34 8.50 -24.76
CA LEU A 271 -9.02 7.93 -25.10
C LEU A 271 -7.88 8.89 -24.79
N THR A 272 -7.98 10.16 -25.22
CA THR A 272 -6.97 11.18 -24.93
C THR A 272 -6.85 11.47 -23.43
N THR A 273 -7.98 11.50 -22.72
CA THR A 273 -7.98 11.72 -21.27
C THR A 273 -7.36 10.54 -20.53
N LYS A 274 -7.68 9.31 -20.93
CA LYS A 274 -7.15 8.08 -20.34
C LYS A 274 -5.64 8.00 -20.46
N GLU A 275 -5.08 8.34 -21.63
CA GLU A 275 -3.63 8.34 -21.84
C GLU A 275 -2.92 9.34 -20.90
N ASN A 276 -3.41 10.59 -20.85
CA ASN A 276 -2.88 11.60 -19.93
C ASN A 276 -3.00 11.17 -18.48
N PHE A 277 -4.18 10.66 -18.10
CA PHE A 277 -4.46 10.15 -16.76
C PHE A 277 -3.51 9.02 -16.36
N GLU A 278 -3.28 8.03 -17.24
CA GLU A 278 -2.38 6.90 -16.95
C GLU A 278 -0.94 7.35 -16.79
N ASN A 279 -0.50 8.34 -17.58
CA ASN A 279 0.82 8.97 -17.42
C ASN A 279 0.92 9.73 -16.08
N ASP A 280 -0.10 10.50 -15.72
CA ASP A 280 -0.14 11.26 -14.45
C ASP A 280 -0.14 10.32 -13.23
N ILE A 281 -0.93 9.24 -13.25
CA ILE A 281 -0.93 8.21 -12.20
C ILE A 281 0.43 7.54 -12.07
N LYS A 282 1.08 7.19 -13.19
CA LYS A 282 2.43 6.59 -13.19
C LYS A 282 3.46 7.52 -12.55
N ASN A 283 3.32 8.83 -12.78
CA ASN A 283 4.18 9.86 -12.18
C ASN A 283 3.72 10.29 -10.78
N LYS A 284 2.69 9.66 -10.21
CA LYS A 284 2.07 9.99 -8.92
C LYS A 284 1.55 11.43 -8.84
N ASP A 285 1.29 12.06 -9.97
CA ASP A 285 0.67 13.38 -10.06
C ASP A 285 -0.86 13.24 -10.04
N TYR A 286 -1.38 12.81 -8.90
CA TYR A 286 -2.82 12.57 -8.72
C TYR A 286 -3.65 13.84 -8.91
N LYS A 287 -3.05 15.03 -8.73
CA LYS A 287 -3.72 16.30 -8.95
C LYS A 287 -4.00 16.49 -10.44
N LYS A 288 -2.97 16.38 -11.30
CA LYS A 288 -3.17 16.45 -12.75
C LYS A 288 -4.08 15.35 -13.27
N ALA A 289 -3.99 14.15 -12.68
CA ALA A 289 -4.91 13.07 -13.01
C ALA A 289 -6.37 13.46 -12.76
N LEU A 290 -6.70 14.10 -11.62
CA LEU A 290 -8.05 14.62 -11.35
C LEU A 290 -8.46 15.74 -12.32
N GLU A 291 -7.56 16.68 -12.59
CA GLU A 291 -7.79 17.79 -13.54
C GLU A 291 -8.02 17.28 -14.97
N SER A 292 -7.34 16.20 -15.37
CA SER A 292 -7.56 15.56 -16.67
C SER A 292 -8.98 15.01 -16.80
N LEU A 293 -9.53 14.43 -15.73
CA LEU A 293 -10.88 13.85 -15.72
C LEU A 293 -11.98 14.91 -15.84
N LEU A 294 -11.75 16.13 -15.35
CA LEU A 294 -12.67 17.26 -15.54
C LEU A 294 -12.90 17.59 -17.02
N LYS A 295 -11.91 17.34 -17.89
CA LYS A 295 -12.03 17.58 -19.33
C LYS A 295 -13.10 16.70 -19.98
N LEU A 296 -13.54 15.63 -19.31
CA LEU A 296 -14.65 14.79 -19.79
C LEU A 296 -16.02 15.41 -19.50
N LYS A 297 -16.13 16.35 -18.56
CA LYS A 297 -17.41 16.90 -18.13
C LYS A 297 -18.28 17.39 -19.30
N PRO A 298 -17.80 18.26 -20.22
CA PRO A 298 -18.63 18.77 -21.31
C PRO A 298 -19.15 17.65 -22.22
N TYR A 299 -18.31 16.65 -22.50
CA TYR A 299 -18.65 15.53 -23.38
C TYR A 299 -19.61 14.53 -22.72
N ILE A 300 -19.52 14.38 -21.40
CA ILE A 300 -20.46 13.56 -20.62
C ILE A 300 -21.81 14.26 -20.57
N ASP A 301 -21.84 15.57 -20.34
CA ASP A 301 -23.07 16.35 -20.34
C ASP A 301 -23.75 16.26 -21.72
N GLU A 302 -23.03 16.54 -22.81
CA GLU A 302 -23.54 16.43 -24.19
C GLU A 302 -24.04 15.01 -24.52
N PHE A 303 -23.32 13.97 -24.07
CA PHE A 303 -23.75 12.58 -24.22
C PHE A 303 -25.08 12.34 -23.52
N PHE A 304 -25.24 12.73 -22.25
CA PHE A 304 -26.49 12.44 -21.54
C PHE A 304 -27.66 13.29 -22.00
N ASP A 305 -27.40 14.49 -22.53
CA ASP A 305 -28.45 15.40 -23.01
C ASP A 305 -29.01 14.92 -24.36
N ASN A 306 -28.18 14.27 -25.19
CA ASN A 306 -28.57 13.85 -26.55
C ASN A 306 -28.66 12.33 -26.74
N VAL A 307 -28.11 11.51 -25.84
CA VAL A 307 -28.03 10.04 -25.96
C VAL A 307 -28.83 9.36 -24.86
N MET A 308 -29.95 8.75 -25.24
CA MET A 308 -30.73 7.91 -24.33
C MET A 308 -29.98 6.58 -24.09
N VAL A 309 -29.48 6.34 -22.87
CA VAL A 309 -28.71 5.11 -22.58
C VAL A 309 -29.61 3.87 -22.59
N MET A 310 -30.79 3.97 -21.98
CA MET A 310 -31.74 2.86 -21.89
C MET A 310 -32.59 2.76 -23.16
N VAL A 311 -32.09 2.00 -24.14
CA VAL A 311 -32.78 1.73 -25.42
C VAL A 311 -33.18 0.27 -25.56
N LYS A 312 -34.10 -0.01 -26.49
CA LYS A 312 -34.61 -1.36 -26.79
C LYS A 312 -33.55 -2.28 -27.40
N ASP A 313 -32.62 -1.72 -28.16
CA ASP A 313 -31.52 -2.49 -28.73
C ASP A 313 -30.49 -2.78 -27.62
N GLU A 314 -30.44 -4.05 -27.21
CA GLU A 314 -29.55 -4.53 -26.15
C GLU A 314 -28.08 -4.32 -26.48
N ASN A 315 -27.67 -4.43 -27.75
CA ASN A 315 -26.27 -4.24 -28.14
C ASN A 315 -25.85 -2.78 -27.98
N ILE A 316 -26.69 -1.84 -28.42
CA ILE A 316 -26.44 -0.41 -28.27
C ILE A 316 -26.47 0.00 -26.79
N LYS A 317 -27.46 -0.49 -26.03
CA LYS A 317 -27.57 -0.24 -24.59
C LYS A 317 -26.31 -0.71 -23.85
N ASN A 318 -25.89 -1.96 -24.08
CA ASN A 318 -24.71 -2.53 -23.45
C ASN A 318 -23.43 -1.80 -23.88
N ASN A 319 -23.32 -1.37 -25.14
CA ASN A 319 -22.16 -0.61 -25.60
C ASN A 319 -22.05 0.76 -24.91
N ARG A 320 -23.17 1.49 -24.77
CA ARG A 320 -23.24 2.77 -24.05
C ARG A 320 -22.90 2.61 -22.57
N LEU A 321 -23.46 1.60 -21.91
CA LEU A 321 -23.12 1.27 -20.52
C LEU A 321 -21.64 0.89 -20.37
N SER A 322 -21.06 0.21 -21.35
CA SER A 322 -19.64 -0.14 -21.36
C SER A 322 -18.74 1.09 -21.47
N LEU A 323 -19.06 2.05 -22.33
CA LEU A 323 -18.33 3.32 -22.41
C LEU A 323 -18.34 4.08 -21.07
N LEU A 324 -19.52 4.19 -20.45
CA LEU A 324 -19.66 4.81 -19.13
C LEU A 324 -18.90 4.04 -18.05
N LYS A 325 -18.93 2.71 -18.10
CA LYS A 325 -18.17 1.85 -17.17
C LYS A 325 -16.67 2.06 -17.32
N MET A 326 -16.13 2.14 -18.53
CA MET A 326 -14.72 2.43 -18.77
C MET A 326 -14.30 3.78 -18.14
N ILE A 327 -15.13 4.81 -18.28
CA ILE A 327 -14.91 6.11 -17.62
C ILE A 327 -14.92 5.93 -16.10
N ASN A 328 -15.99 5.35 -15.54
CA ASN A 328 -16.15 5.13 -14.10
C ASN A 328 -14.99 4.33 -13.48
N ASP A 329 -14.53 3.28 -14.17
CA ASP A 329 -13.42 2.44 -13.71
C ASP A 329 -12.09 3.22 -13.73
N THR A 330 -11.94 4.22 -14.61
CA THR A 330 -10.80 5.15 -14.60
C THR A 330 -10.82 6.03 -13.35
N PHE A 331 -11.98 6.60 -12.96
CA PHE A 331 -12.10 7.34 -11.70
C PHE A 331 -11.77 6.45 -10.49
N LYS A 332 -12.23 5.19 -10.50
CA LYS A 332 -11.98 4.22 -9.42
C LYS A 332 -10.50 3.87 -9.21
N LYS A 333 -9.60 4.14 -10.18
CA LYS A 333 -8.15 3.99 -9.98
C LYS A 333 -7.59 4.96 -8.93
N ILE A 334 -8.24 6.11 -8.71
CA ILE A 334 -7.87 7.07 -7.65
C ILE A 334 -8.63 6.78 -6.36
N ALA A 335 -9.95 6.73 -6.42
CA ALA A 335 -10.80 6.53 -5.26
C ALA A 335 -12.20 6.06 -5.66
N ASP A 336 -12.89 5.39 -4.73
CA ASP A 336 -14.33 5.20 -4.81
C ASP A 336 -15.07 6.47 -4.36
N PHE A 337 -15.29 7.38 -5.31
CA PHE A 337 -15.96 8.66 -5.05
C PHE A 337 -17.41 8.49 -4.56
N THR A 338 -18.03 7.30 -4.63
CA THR A 338 -19.36 7.08 -4.01
C THR A 338 -19.32 7.24 -2.49
N LYS A 339 -18.15 7.05 -1.89
CA LYS A 339 -17.95 7.08 -0.43
C LYS A 339 -17.65 8.47 0.10
N ILE A 340 -17.41 9.46 -0.76
CA ILE A 340 -17.05 10.82 -0.37
C ILE A 340 -18.31 11.66 -0.21
N THR A 341 -18.45 12.31 0.95
CA THR A 341 -19.55 13.23 1.19
C THR A 341 -19.22 14.59 0.56
N THR A 342 -20.10 15.05 -0.31
CA THR A 342 -20.11 16.41 -0.87
C THR A 342 -20.80 17.36 0.06
#